data_AF-A0A929N3J1-F1
#
_entry.id   AF-A0A929N3J1-F1
#
_cell.length_a   1.000
_cell.length_b   1.000
_cell.length_c   1.000
_cell.angle_alpha   90.00
_cell.angle_beta   90.00
_cell.angle_gamma   90.00
#
_symmetry.space_group_name_H-M   'P 1'
#
loop_
_entity.id
_entity.type
_entity.pdbx_description
1 polymer ?
#
loop_
_entity_poly.entity_id
_entity_poly.type
_entity_poly.pdbx_seq_one_letter_code
_entity_poly.pdbx_strand_id
1 'polypeptide(L)'
;GVAVIKSGAATEVELKERKHRIEDAVRNARAASEEGLVAGGGVALIQAAEKALASLELVGDEATGVNIVRLAVVSPLKQIAENAGLEGGVVADRVAGMAAGHGLNAATGEYGDLMAEGISDPVKVTRSALQNAASIAGMFLTTEAVVADKPEPPAPAGGADDGGMGGMY
;
A
#
# COMPACT_ATOMS: atom_id res chain seq x y z
N GLY A 1 1.79 18.98 23.88
CA GLY A 1 1.64 20.37 23.41
C GLY A 1 1.17 20.37 21.97
N VAL A 2 0.58 21.46 21.49
CA VAL A 2 0.12 21.60 20.09
C VAL A 2 1.18 22.37 19.30
N ALA A 3 1.74 21.75 18.27
CA ALA A 3 2.66 22.39 17.33
C ALA A 3 1.95 22.61 15.99
N VAL A 4 2.13 23.79 15.39
CA VAL A 4 1.49 24.17 14.11
C VAL A 4 2.55 24.26 13.02
N ILE A 5 2.38 23.50 11.94
CA ILE A 5 3.24 23.54 10.76
C ILE A 5 2.52 24.34 9.67
N LYS A 6 3.16 25.39 9.16
CA LYS A 6 2.64 26.25 8.08
C LYS A 6 3.39 25.93 6.79
N SER A 7 2.66 25.70 5.70
CA SER A 7 3.22 25.46 4.36
C SER A 7 2.67 26.45 3.35
N GLY A 8 3.49 26.86 2.38
CA GLY A 8 3.11 27.74 1.27
C GLY A 8 3.63 27.23 -0.07
N ALA A 9 2.97 27.62 -1.16
CA ALA A 9 3.37 27.35 -2.54
C ALA A 9 2.84 28.44 -3.48
N ALA A 10 3.32 28.45 -4.74
CA ALA A 10 2.96 29.46 -5.73
C ALA A 10 1.56 29.23 -6.33
N THR A 11 1.12 27.97 -6.41
CA THR A 11 -0.21 27.58 -6.89
C THR A 11 -0.98 26.74 -5.87
N GLU A 12 -2.31 26.67 -6.00
CA GLU A 12 -3.16 25.87 -5.11
C GLU A 12 -2.84 24.36 -5.21
N VAL A 13 -2.51 23.88 -6.42
CA VAL A 13 -2.17 22.47 -6.65
C VAL A 13 -0.89 22.08 -5.91
N GLU A 14 0.16 22.89 -6.04
CA GLU A 14 1.42 22.69 -5.32
C GLU A 14 1.23 22.82 -3.80
N LEU A 15 0.35 23.73 -3.35
CA LEU A 15 0.05 23.89 -1.93
C LEU A 15 -0.58 22.62 -1.36
N LYS A 16 -1.55 22.04 -2.07
CA LYS A 16 -2.21 20.79 -1.67
C LYS A 16 -1.22 19.63 -1.63
N GLU A 17 -0.40 19.48 -2.67
CA GLU A 17 0.63 18.44 -2.75
C GLU A 17 1.63 18.57 -1.59
N ARG A 18 2.17 19.77 -1.36
CA ARG A 18 3.14 20.01 -0.29
C ARG A 18 2.55 19.78 1.09
N LYS A 19 1.29 20.17 1.30
CA LYS A 19 0.56 19.93 2.54
C LYS A 19 0.42 18.42 2.80
N HIS A 20 -0.06 17.64 1.82
CA HIS A 20 -0.21 16.19 1.98
C HIS A 20 1.14 15.52 2.27
N ARG A 21 2.21 15.93 1.56
CA ARG A 21 3.56 15.40 1.79
C ARG A 21 4.06 15.66 3.23
N ILE A 22 3.79 16.85 3.77
CA ILE A 22 4.13 17.19 5.17
C ILE A 22 3.32 16.36 6.15
N GLU A 23 2.01 16.23 5.93
CA GLU A 23 1.13 15.44 6.79
C GLU A 23 1.57 13.97 6.83
N ASP A 24 1.94 13.39 5.69
CA ASP A 24 2.44 12.03 5.59
C ASP A 24 3.80 11.87 6.29
N ALA A 25 4.73 12.82 6.10
CA ALA A 25 6.03 12.77 6.78
C ALA A 25 5.88 12.83 8.31
N VAL A 26 4.98 13.68 8.82
CA VAL A 26 4.70 13.78 10.27
C VAL A 26 4.09 12.49 10.80
N ARG A 27 3.16 11.87 10.07
CA ARG A 27 2.56 10.59 10.46
C ARG A 27 3.58 9.45 10.46
N ASN A 28 4.45 9.39 9.45
CA ASN A 28 5.53 8.41 9.39
C ASN A 28 6.53 8.57 10.53
N ALA A 29 6.95 9.81 10.83
CA ALA A 29 7.86 10.06 11.94
C ALA A 29 7.24 9.68 13.30
N ARG A 30 5.94 9.93 13.50
CA ARG A 30 5.22 9.48 14.70
C ARG A 30 5.17 7.95 14.79
N ALA A 31 4.79 7.28 13.70
CA ALA A 31 4.75 5.81 13.66
C ALA A 31 6.12 5.18 13.92
N ALA A 32 7.19 5.77 13.37
CA ALA A 32 8.57 5.33 13.62
C ALA A 32 8.98 5.55 15.07
N SER A 33 8.58 6.67 15.70
CA SER A 33 8.85 6.93 17.11
C SER A 33 8.11 5.98 18.06
N GLU A 34 6.96 5.46 17.66
CA GLU A 34 6.15 4.55 18.48
C GLU A 34 6.66 3.11 18.44
N GLU A 35 7.00 2.60 17.24
CA GLU A 35 7.29 1.17 17.03
C GLU A 35 8.63 0.88 16.36
N GLY A 36 9.42 1.91 16.05
CA GLY A 36 10.71 1.76 15.38
C GLY A 36 10.62 1.66 13.86
N LEU A 37 11.76 1.33 13.26
CA LEU A 37 11.97 1.25 11.81
C LEU A 37 12.42 -0.15 11.39
N VAL A 38 12.09 -0.51 10.15
CA VAL A 38 12.57 -1.69 9.44
C VAL A 38 13.03 -1.31 8.04
N ALA A 39 13.81 -2.18 7.40
CA ALA A 39 14.21 -1.97 6.01
C ALA A 39 12.98 -1.87 5.10
N GLY A 40 12.93 -0.79 4.31
CA GLY A 40 11.80 -0.49 3.45
C GLY A 40 11.78 -1.31 2.16
N GLY A 41 11.05 -0.83 1.16
CA GLY A 41 11.05 -1.40 -0.19
C GLY A 41 10.46 -2.82 -0.27
N GLY A 42 9.66 -3.24 0.71
CA GLY A 42 9.09 -4.59 0.79
C GLY A 42 10.05 -5.68 1.27
N VAL A 43 11.31 -5.34 1.57
CA VAL A 43 12.35 -6.29 2.01
C VAL A 43 12.03 -6.89 3.37
N ALA A 44 11.56 -6.06 4.32
CA ALA A 44 11.20 -6.53 5.66
C ALA A 44 10.10 -7.60 5.64
N LEU A 45 9.13 -7.50 4.73
CA LEU A 45 8.05 -8.47 4.60
C LEU A 45 8.56 -9.85 4.17
N ILE A 46 9.39 -9.90 3.13
CA ILE A 46 9.98 -11.14 2.61
C ILE A 46 10.86 -11.80 3.68
N GLN A 47 11.78 -11.04 4.27
CA GLN A 47 12.72 -11.58 5.24
C GLN A 47 12.05 -12.01 6.55
N ALA A 48 11.00 -11.30 6.98
CA ALA A 48 10.20 -11.70 8.14
C ALA A 48 9.40 -12.99 7.85
N ALA A 49 8.80 -13.09 6.66
CA ALA A 49 8.05 -14.27 6.26
C ALA A 49 8.92 -15.53 6.18
N GLU A 50 10.13 -15.44 5.62
CA GLU A 50 11.04 -16.58 5.57
C GLU A 50 11.37 -17.12 6.97
N LYS A 51 11.60 -16.23 7.95
CA LYS A 51 11.86 -16.65 9.33
C LYS A 51 10.61 -17.17 10.05
N ALA A 52 9.49 -16.45 9.93
CA ALA A 52 8.27 -16.75 10.69
C ALA A 52 7.54 -18.00 10.18
N LEU A 53 7.57 -18.24 8.87
CA LEU A 53 6.85 -19.35 8.26
C LEU A 53 7.66 -20.65 8.23
N ALA A 54 9.00 -20.59 8.38
CA ALA A 54 9.85 -21.79 8.37
C ALA A 54 9.59 -22.74 9.55
N SER A 55 9.11 -22.23 10.68
CA SER A 55 8.81 -23.05 11.87
C SER A 55 7.39 -23.64 11.89
N LEU A 56 6.58 -23.38 10.86
CA LEU A 56 5.19 -23.84 10.82
C LEU A 56 5.10 -25.20 10.14
N GLU A 57 4.80 -26.24 10.92
CA GLU A 57 4.50 -27.59 10.42
C GLU A 57 2.99 -27.75 10.27
N LEU A 58 2.45 -27.32 9.12
CA LEU A 58 1.02 -27.38 8.82
C LEU A 58 0.75 -28.32 7.65
N VAL A 59 -0.49 -28.82 7.56
CA VAL A 59 -0.93 -29.76 6.51
C VAL A 59 -2.28 -29.32 5.92
N GLY A 60 -2.61 -29.82 4.73
CA GLY A 60 -3.91 -29.56 4.08
C GLY A 60 -4.15 -28.08 3.79
N ASP A 61 -5.35 -27.60 4.13
CA ASP A 61 -5.80 -26.24 3.82
C ASP A 61 -4.98 -25.16 4.53
N GLU A 62 -4.51 -25.43 5.75
CA GLU A 62 -3.67 -24.49 6.51
C GLU A 62 -2.31 -24.29 5.83
N ALA A 63 -1.71 -25.36 5.31
CA ALA A 63 -0.48 -25.27 4.53
C ALA A 63 -0.68 -24.45 3.24
N THR A 64 -1.85 -24.59 2.61
CA THR A 64 -2.23 -23.78 1.44
C THR A 64 -2.34 -22.31 1.81
N GLY A 65 -2.97 -21.99 2.94
CA GLY A 65 -3.06 -20.62 3.47
C GLY A 65 -1.69 -19.98 3.72
N VAL A 66 -0.77 -20.72 4.34
CA VAL A 66 0.62 -20.24 4.54
C VAL A 66 1.31 -19.97 3.21
N ASN A 67 1.14 -20.82 2.21
CA ASN A 67 1.72 -20.60 0.88
C ASN A 67 1.16 -19.36 0.19
N ILE A 68 -0.14 -19.06 0.36
CA ILE A 68 -0.74 -17.81 -0.15
C ILE A 68 -0.05 -16.61 0.48
N VAL A 69 0.14 -16.60 1.80
CA VAL A 69 0.83 -15.51 2.50
C VAL A 69 2.27 -15.38 2.02
N ARG A 70 3.01 -16.50 1.89
CA ARG A 70 4.39 -16.52 1.39
C ARG A 70 4.53 -15.89 0.00
N LEU A 71 3.56 -16.14 -0.88
CA LEU A 71 3.55 -15.52 -2.21
C LEU A 71 3.16 -14.04 -2.17
N ALA A 72 2.16 -13.68 -1.35
CA ALA A 72 1.62 -12.33 -1.29
C ALA A 72 2.62 -11.29 -0.73
N VAL A 73 3.39 -11.66 0.29
CA VAL A 73 4.38 -10.76 0.93
C VAL A 73 5.55 -10.39 0.01
N VAL A 74 5.74 -11.12 -1.09
CA VAL A 74 6.76 -10.85 -2.11
C VAL A 74 6.30 -9.78 -3.11
N SER A 75 4.98 -9.66 -3.34
CA SER A 75 4.40 -8.77 -4.34
C SER A 75 4.81 -7.29 -4.23
N PRO A 76 4.94 -6.69 -3.03
CA PRO A 76 5.33 -5.28 -2.91
C PRO A 76 6.72 -5.00 -3.51
N LEU A 77 7.72 -5.83 -3.22
CA LEU A 77 9.07 -5.67 -3.77
C LEU A 77 9.09 -5.92 -5.29
N LYS A 78 8.34 -6.93 -5.77
CA LYS A 78 8.21 -7.19 -7.21
C LYS A 78 7.68 -5.99 -7.95
N GLN A 79 6.60 -5.38 -7.44
CA GLN A 79 6.01 -4.21 -8.06
C GLN A 79 6.98 -3.02 -8.09
N ILE A 80 7.75 -2.82 -7.02
CA ILE A 80 8.78 -1.78 -6.95
C ILE A 80 9.89 -2.03 -7.99
N ALA A 81 10.36 -3.27 -8.09
CA ALA A 81 11.38 -3.66 -9.06
C ALA A 81 10.91 -3.49 -10.51
N GLU A 82 9.69 -3.92 -10.83
CA GLU A 82 9.08 -3.76 -12.16
C GLU A 82 8.92 -2.29 -12.54
N ASN A 83 8.49 -1.44 -11.59
CA ASN A 83 8.41 0.00 -11.79
C ASN A 83 9.80 0.64 -12.04
N ALA A 84 10.86 0.01 -11.55
CA ALA A 84 12.25 0.40 -11.81
C ALA A 84 12.84 -0.24 -13.09
N GLY A 85 12.05 -1.01 -13.85
CA GLY A 85 12.49 -1.68 -15.08
C GLY A 85 13.30 -2.96 -14.86
N LEU A 86 13.24 -3.55 -13.68
CA LEU A 86 13.92 -4.80 -13.31
C LEU A 86 12.95 -5.98 -13.31
N GLU A 87 13.47 -7.20 -13.42
CA GLU A 87 12.65 -8.41 -13.33
C GLU A 87 12.35 -8.74 -11.86
N GLY A 88 11.09 -8.57 -11.45
CA GLY A 88 10.68 -8.66 -10.05
C GLY A 88 10.92 -10.03 -9.41
N GLY A 89 10.76 -11.13 -10.16
CA GLY A 89 11.03 -12.49 -9.68
C GLY A 89 12.46 -12.68 -9.18
N VAL A 90 13.43 -12.33 -10.02
CA VAL A 90 14.87 -12.41 -9.77
C VAL A 90 15.27 -11.48 -8.63
N VAL A 91 14.72 -10.27 -8.59
CA VAL A 91 14.98 -9.33 -7.47
C VAL A 91 14.50 -9.92 -6.16
N ALA A 92 13.25 -10.41 -6.12
CA ALA A 92 12.67 -10.98 -4.91
C ALA A 92 13.43 -12.21 -4.40
N ASP A 93 13.78 -13.13 -5.30
CA ASP A 93 14.55 -14.34 -4.96
C ASP A 93 15.93 -13.98 -4.40
N ARG A 94 16.62 -13.03 -5.04
CA ARG A 94 17.90 -12.52 -4.56
C ARG A 94 17.78 -11.91 -3.16
N VAL A 95 16.79 -11.07 -2.92
CA VAL A 95 16.59 -10.40 -1.62
C VAL A 95 16.24 -11.39 -0.50
N ALA A 96 15.51 -12.46 -0.79
CA ALA A 96 15.15 -13.48 0.19
C ALA A 96 16.40 -14.16 0.79
N GLY A 97 17.45 -14.35 0.00
CA GLY A 97 18.72 -14.94 0.43
C GLY A 97 19.75 -13.97 1.01
N MET A 98 19.46 -12.67 1.09
CA MET A 98 20.40 -11.65 1.57
C MET A 98 20.40 -11.53 3.09
N ALA A 99 21.41 -10.81 3.61
CA ALA A 99 21.47 -10.44 5.01
C ALA A 99 20.25 -9.60 5.42
N ALA A 100 19.86 -9.68 6.68
CA ALA A 100 18.74 -8.91 7.21
C ALA A 100 18.94 -7.41 6.93
N GLY A 101 17.89 -6.76 6.44
CA GLY A 101 17.90 -5.34 6.07
C GLY A 101 18.60 -5.00 4.76
N HIS A 102 19.26 -5.96 4.11
CA HIS A 102 19.81 -5.76 2.77
C HIS A 102 18.76 -6.02 1.70
N GLY A 103 18.75 -5.19 0.65
CA GLY A 103 17.75 -5.25 -0.40
C GLY A 103 18.11 -4.44 -1.63
N LEU A 104 17.16 -4.30 -2.55
CA LEU A 104 17.29 -3.48 -3.75
C LEU A 104 16.96 -2.02 -3.41
N ASN A 105 17.91 -1.12 -3.68
CA ASN A 105 17.62 0.29 -3.84
C ASN A 105 17.09 0.53 -5.26
N ALA A 106 15.78 0.66 -5.40
CA ALA A 106 15.13 0.80 -6.71
C ALA A 106 15.43 2.14 -7.40
N ALA A 107 15.94 3.15 -6.68
CA ALA A 107 16.32 4.43 -7.28
C ALA A 107 17.68 4.35 -8.00
N THR A 108 18.58 3.47 -7.55
CA THR A 108 19.93 3.28 -8.13
C THR A 108 20.08 1.96 -8.90
N GLY A 109 19.24 0.96 -8.59
CA GLY A 109 19.37 -0.41 -9.07
C GLY A 109 20.39 -1.26 -8.30
N GLU A 110 20.98 -0.71 -7.24
CA GLU A 110 22.03 -1.37 -6.46
C GLU A 110 21.46 -2.16 -5.28
N TYR A 111 22.25 -3.14 -4.79
CA TYR A 111 21.90 -3.95 -3.64
C TYR A 111 22.81 -3.61 -2.46
N GLY A 112 22.21 -3.31 -1.31
CA GLY A 112 22.96 -2.85 -0.15
C GLY A 112 22.13 -2.85 1.12
N ASP A 113 22.69 -2.30 2.19
CA ASP A 113 22.00 -2.11 3.46
C ASP A 113 21.03 -0.92 3.34
N LEU A 114 19.74 -1.24 3.23
CA LEU A 114 18.71 -0.22 3.01
C LEU A 114 18.55 0.72 4.21
N MET A 115 18.83 0.24 5.43
CA MET A 115 18.79 1.09 6.62
C MET A 115 19.93 2.10 6.61
N ALA A 116 21.14 1.67 6.21
CA ALA A 116 22.29 2.56 6.05
C ALA A 116 22.08 3.57 4.91
N GLU A 117 21.36 3.18 3.86
CA GLU A 117 20.98 4.05 2.73
C GLU A 117 19.77 4.97 3.03
N GLY A 118 19.16 4.87 4.21
CA GLY A 118 18.02 5.69 4.62
C GLY A 118 16.67 5.26 4.02
N ILE A 119 16.60 4.06 3.45
CA ILE A 119 15.40 3.44 2.89
C ILE A 119 14.76 2.58 3.98
N SER A 120 13.97 3.24 4.83
CA SER A 120 13.33 2.61 5.99
C SER A 120 11.83 2.89 6.02
N ASP A 121 11.06 1.90 6.46
CA ASP A 121 9.64 2.03 6.74
C ASP A 121 9.38 1.92 8.25
N PRO A 122 8.41 2.68 8.81
CA PRO A 122 7.96 2.45 10.17
C PRO A 122 7.38 1.04 10.35
N VAL A 123 7.76 0.33 11.42
CA VAL A 123 7.27 -1.03 11.71
C VAL A 123 5.75 -1.10 11.69
N LYS A 124 5.10 -0.12 12.31
CA LYS A 124 3.65 0.01 12.37
C LYS A 124 3.01 0.04 10.98
N VAL A 125 3.61 0.75 10.03
CA VAL A 125 3.08 0.90 8.66
C VAL A 125 3.12 -0.45 7.96
N THR A 126 4.27 -1.13 7.97
CA THR A 126 4.44 -2.44 7.32
C THR A 126 3.53 -3.50 7.95
N ARG A 127 3.47 -3.57 9.28
CA ARG A 127 2.62 -4.55 9.99
C ARG A 127 1.14 -4.29 9.74
N SER A 128 0.68 -3.06 9.92
CA SER A 128 -0.75 -2.73 9.77
C SER A 128 -1.20 -2.87 8.32
N ALA A 129 -0.35 -2.58 7.34
CA ALA A 129 -0.66 -2.83 5.93
C ALA A 129 -0.94 -4.33 5.69
N LEU A 130 -0.06 -5.22 6.17
CA LEU A 130 -0.23 -6.66 6.02
C LEU A 130 -1.48 -7.16 6.75
N GLN A 131 -1.71 -6.72 8.00
CA GLN A 131 -2.87 -7.12 8.80
C GLN A 131 -4.20 -6.69 8.16
N ASN A 132 -4.27 -5.45 7.67
CA ASN A 132 -5.47 -4.94 7.00
C ASN A 132 -5.72 -5.67 5.68
N ALA A 133 -4.67 -5.93 4.90
CA ALA A 133 -4.78 -6.71 3.66
C ALA A 133 -5.28 -8.14 3.93
N ALA A 134 -4.72 -8.82 4.94
CA ALA A 134 -5.16 -10.15 5.35
C ALA A 134 -6.62 -10.14 5.86
N SER A 135 -7.03 -9.11 6.60
CA SER A 135 -8.41 -8.97 7.08
C SER A 135 -9.41 -8.82 5.94
N ILE A 136 -9.10 -7.97 4.95
CA ILE A 136 -9.94 -7.79 3.77
C ILE A 136 -9.99 -9.09 2.94
N ALA A 137 -8.83 -9.71 2.70
CA ALA A 137 -8.76 -10.98 1.97
C ALA A 137 -9.58 -12.08 2.64
N GLY A 138 -9.46 -12.22 3.97
CA GLY A 138 -10.24 -13.18 4.74
C GLY A 138 -11.74 -12.93 4.62
N MET A 139 -12.18 -11.68 4.76
CA MET A 139 -13.58 -11.29 4.58
C MET A 139 -14.10 -11.68 3.18
N PHE A 140 -13.35 -11.39 2.12
CA PHE A 140 -13.74 -11.74 0.75
C PHE A 140 -13.79 -13.26 0.52
N LEU A 141 -12.79 -14.01 1.00
CA LEU A 141 -12.72 -15.46 0.84
C LEU A 141 -13.87 -16.19 1.55
N THR A 142 -14.42 -15.62 2.63
CA THR A 142 -15.56 -16.17 3.36
C THR A 142 -16.91 -15.59 2.93
N THR A 143 -16.94 -14.69 1.94
CA THR A 143 -18.18 -14.05 1.48
C THR A 143 -18.84 -14.93 0.42
N GLU A 144 -19.96 -15.57 0.79
CA GLU A 144 -20.72 -16.45 -0.10
C GLU A 144 -21.71 -15.70 -1.02
N ALA A 145 -22.12 -14.48 -0.65
CA ALA A 145 -23.09 -13.70 -1.42
C ALA A 145 -22.88 -12.19 -1.28
N VAL A 146 -23.16 -11.46 -2.36
CA VAL A 146 -23.19 -9.99 -2.40
C VAL A 146 -24.56 -9.55 -2.91
N VAL A 147 -25.23 -8.69 -2.15
CA VAL A 147 -26.50 -8.07 -2.54
C VAL A 147 -26.22 -6.63 -2.93
N ALA A 148 -26.70 -6.22 -4.11
CA ALA A 148 -26.52 -4.88 -4.64
C ALA A 148 -27.84 -4.32 -5.17
N ASP A 149 -28.02 -3.01 -5.04
CA ASP A 149 -29.18 -2.32 -5.60
C ASP A 149 -29.14 -2.31 -7.12
N LYS A 150 -30.31 -2.47 -7.74
CA LYS A 150 -30.44 -2.35 -9.18
C LYS A 150 -30.15 -0.90 -9.60
N PRO A 151 -29.30 -0.65 -10.62
CA PRO A 151 -29.10 0.68 -11.14
C PRO A 151 -30.44 1.32 -11.51
N GLU A 152 -30.70 2.52 -11.00
CA GLU A 152 -31.87 3.28 -11.39
C GLU A 152 -31.77 3.60 -12.90
N PRO A 153 -32.87 3.48 -13.66
CA PRO A 153 -32.89 3.97 -15.02
C PRO A 153 -32.55 5.46 -15.01
N PRO A 154 -31.74 5.95 -15.98
CA PRO A 154 -31.46 7.38 -16.08
C PRO A 154 -32.77 8.15 -16.11
N ALA A 155 -32.88 9.18 -15.26
CA ALA A 155 -34.06 10.03 -15.24
C ALA A 155 -34.36 10.50 -16.67
N PRO A 156 -35.62 10.41 -17.14
CA PRO A 156 -35.96 10.91 -18.46
C PRO A 156 -35.51 12.37 -18.53
N ALA A 157 -34.73 12.71 -19.55
CA ALA A 157 -34.39 14.10 -19.82
C ALA A 157 -35.69 14.87 -19.85
N GLY A 158 -35.86 15.80 -18.91
CA GLY A 158 -37.08 16.57 -18.75
C GLY A 158 -37.51 17.07 -20.11
N GLY A 159 -38.72 16.65 -20.54
CA GLY A 159 -39.31 17.16 -21.76
C GLY A 159 -39.27 18.68 -21.69
N ALA A 160 -38.84 19.31 -22.78
CA ALA A 160 -39.02 20.73 -22.94
C ALA A 160 -40.46 21.05 -22.56
N ASP A 161 -40.62 21.84 -21.51
CA ASP A 161 -41.89 22.42 -21.12
C ASP A 161 -42.33 23.26 -22.32
N ASP A 162 -43.20 22.69 -23.15
CA ASP A 162 -44.00 23.41 -24.15
C ASP A 162 -45.08 24.17 -23.37
N GLY A 163 -44.59 25.03 -22.48
CA GLY A 163 -45.33 25.87 -21.57
C GLY A 163 -45.55 27.21 -22.25
N GLY A 164 -46.69 27.32 -22.92
CA GLY A 164 -47.14 28.55 -23.52
C GLY A 164 -47.06 29.73 -22.56
N MET A 165 -46.27 30.74 -22.95
CA MET A 165 -46.43 32.12 -22.51
C MET A 165 -46.62 32.96 -23.77
N GLY A 166 -47.87 32.98 -24.22
CA GLY A 166 -48.36 34.05 -25.07
C GLY A 166 -48.47 35.36 -24.28
N GLY A 167 -48.28 36.47 -24.98
CA GLY A 167 -48.85 37.76 -24.58
C GLY A 167 -47.87 38.80 -24.01
N MET A 168 -47.33 39.61 -24.91
CA MET A 168 -47.43 41.09 -24.91
C MET A 168 -47.40 41.86 -23.58
N TYR A 169 -46.39 42.73 -23.49
CA TYR A 169 -46.10 43.85 -22.57
C TYR A 169 -45.40 43.53 -21.25
#